data_AF-A0A1V6W8N2-F1
#
_entry.id   AF-A0A1V6W8N2-F1
#
_cell.length_a   1.000
_cell.length_b   1.000
_cell.length_c   1.000
_cell.angle_alpha   90.00
_cell.angle_beta   90.00
_cell.angle_gamma   90.00
#
_symmetry.space_group_name_H-M   'P 1'
#
loop_
_entity.id
_entity.type
_entity.pdbx_description
1 polymer ?
#
loop_
_entity_poly.entity_id
_entity_poly.type
_entity_poly.pdbx_seq_one_letter_code
_entity_poly.pdbx_strand_id
1 'polypeptide(L)'
;ILTLISYNDPRAPFLAQALAALLVGVSPLGSLSFCPVRQEQSKLSKLTAQANGTPLRGTDYFYKRFLDRANSGPQKTLPFLHHLRQVRFLVDPDTRINQWYYYQPYDLYGNLNLVHRLLAVKSIRVDAIMSTQRPSTEPPPRSANYTSITIRNSNIDYHYLVRVIESVKWLEESTPDHVFRALLLHAGSLVHLDLDVEAETPLPEIFDSTLGQQFFGNSEDRSRRSQPAYQQEWADELQELPLEQGGQSPPCSLHGLTNVKNLSLGIHTLYYLSRGISADRIDHASFAIVDHLPPNLEALCIYGYKKEMKPQVEGLPEDVFDGQLRKLLAEKDTKLLRL
;
A
#
# COMPACT_ATOMS: atom_id res chain seq x y z
N ILE A 1 -15.73 9.88 19.32
CA ILE A 1 -16.01 8.42 19.38
C ILE A 1 -17.49 8.27 19.69
N LEU A 2 -18.27 7.66 18.79
CA LEU A 2 -19.71 7.44 18.96
C LEU A 2 -19.97 5.92 19.00
N THR A 3 -19.83 5.32 20.17
CA THR A 3 -20.15 3.91 20.45
C THR A 3 -21.25 3.87 21.49
N LEU A 4 -22.52 3.92 21.05
CA LEU A 4 -23.72 3.71 21.88
C LEU A 4 -24.99 3.62 21.01
N ILE A 5 -25.23 2.51 20.30
CA ILE A 5 -26.58 2.19 19.78
C ILE A 5 -26.86 0.68 19.93
N SER A 6 -28.10 0.35 20.30
CA SER A 6 -28.57 -1.00 20.63
C SER A 6 -28.47 -1.99 19.45
N TYR A 7 -28.02 -3.21 19.76
CA TYR A 7 -27.62 -4.29 18.85
C TYR A 7 -28.72 -4.84 17.90
N ASN A 8 -29.99 -4.46 18.12
CA ASN A 8 -31.15 -5.00 17.40
C ASN A 8 -31.93 -3.95 16.57
N ASP A 9 -31.52 -2.68 16.52
CA ASP A 9 -32.19 -1.69 15.67
C ASP A 9 -31.51 -1.62 14.28
N PRO A 10 -32.17 -2.03 13.18
CA PRO A 10 -31.59 -1.95 11.84
C PRO A 10 -31.29 -0.51 11.38
N ARG A 11 -31.81 0.51 12.09
CA ARG A 11 -31.55 1.94 11.84
C ARG A 11 -30.28 2.44 12.53
N ALA A 12 -29.74 1.70 13.51
CA ALA A 12 -28.55 2.07 14.27
C ALA A 12 -27.35 2.53 13.39
N PRO A 13 -26.89 1.75 12.38
CA PRO A 13 -25.78 2.18 11.53
C PRO A 13 -26.11 3.45 10.72
N PHE A 14 -27.36 3.63 10.28
CA PHE A 14 -27.78 4.82 9.54
C PHE A 14 -27.79 6.07 10.41
N LEU A 15 -28.24 5.97 11.67
CA LEU A 15 -28.20 7.06 12.65
C LEU A 15 -26.76 7.47 12.99
N ALA A 16 -25.88 6.50 13.26
CA ALA A 16 -24.46 6.76 13.51
C ALA A 16 -23.79 7.45 12.31
N GLN A 17 -24.11 7.02 11.08
CA GLN A 17 -23.60 7.62 9.85
C GLN A 17 -24.15 9.02 9.56
N ALA A 18 -25.43 9.27 9.82
CA ALA A 18 -26.03 10.60 9.68
C ALA A 18 -25.42 11.59 10.70
N LEU A 19 -25.23 11.15 11.95
CA LEU A 19 -24.51 11.92 12.97
C LEU A 19 -23.05 12.19 12.57
N ALA A 20 -22.34 11.19 12.03
CA ALA A 20 -20.98 11.37 11.54
C ALA A 20 -20.91 12.39 10.39
N ALA A 21 -21.84 12.35 9.42
CA ALA A 21 -21.90 13.32 8.33
C ALA A 21 -22.20 14.74 8.84
N LEU A 22 -23.13 14.89 9.79
CA LEU A 22 -23.44 16.17 10.42
C LEU A 22 -22.24 16.73 11.18
N LEU A 23 -21.59 15.92 12.03
CA LEU A 23 -20.42 16.33 12.81
C LEU A 23 -19.24 16.74 11.91
N VAL A 24 -19.01 16.03 10.80
CA VAL A 24 -18.00 16.39 9.80
C VAL A 24 -18.41 17.66 9.04
N GLY A 25 -19.70 17.84 8.74
CA GLY A 25 -20.22 19.01 8.03
C GLY A 25 -20.15 20.33 8.82
N VAL A 26 -20.15 20.28 10.15
CA VAL A 26 -20.19 21.48 11.02
C VAL A 26 -18.86 21.79 11.74
N SER A 27 -17.84 20.94 11.61
CA SER A 27 -16.59 21.06 12.37
C SER A 27 -15.35 21.04 11.47
N PRO A 28 -14.36 21.94 11.67
CA PRO A 28 -13.08 21.89 10.98
C PRO A 28 -12.19 20.78 11.56
N LEU A 29 -12.55 19.52 11.28
CA LEU A 29 -11.88 18.35 11.82
C LEU A 29 -10.47 18.20 11.24
N GLY A 30 -9.46 18.12 12.10
CA GLY A 30 -8.08 17.78 11.71
C GLY A 30 -7.85 16.29 11.44
N SER A 31 -8.67 15.43 12.07
CA SER A 31 -8.56 13.98 12.04
C SER A 31 -9.96 13.34 12.07
N LEU A 32 -10.11 12.23 11.38
CA LEU A 32 -11.35 11.46 11.26
C LEU A 32 -11.06 9.98 11.52
N SER A 33 -11.98 9.28 12.18
CA SER A 33 -11.92 7.82 12.31
C SER A 33 -13.30 7.20 12.10
N PHE A 34 -13.40 6.17 11.25
CA PHE A 34 -14.65 5.49 10.95
C PHE A 34 -14.48 3.99 10.65
N CYS A 35 -15.49 3.21 11.00
CA CYS A 35 -15.62 1.78 10.65
C CYS A 35 -15.98 1.64 9.16
N PRO A 36 -15.69 0.51 8.49
CA PRO A 36 -15.82 0.42 7.04
C PRO A 36 -17.26 0.63 6.61
N VAL A 37 -17.45 1.38 5.53
CA VAL A 37 -18.69 1.26 4.77
C VAL A 37 -18.68 -0.12 4.12
N ARG A 38 -19.82 -0.84 4.16
CA ARG A 38 -19.90 -2.20 3.59
C ARG A 38 -19.42 -2.23 2.13
N GLN A 39 -18.80 -3.36 1.78
CA GLN A 39 -18.34 -3.70 0.44
C GLN A 39 -19.40 -3.36 -0.63
N GLU A 40 -18.98 -2.67 -1.69
CA GLU A 40 -19.86 -2.22 -2.77
C GLU A 40 -19.70 -3.09 -4.03
N GLN A 41 -20.76 -3.17 -4.85
CA GLN A 41 -20.71 -3.75 -6.18
C GLN A 41 -20.24 -2.70 -7.20
N SER A 42 -19.38 -3.10 -8.15
CA SER A 42 -18.88 -2.21 -9.21
C SER A 42 -20.01 -1.56 -10.02
N LYS A 43 -19.75 -0.41 -10.65
CA LYS A 43 -20.67 0.26 -11.59
C LYS A 43 -21.17 -0.71 -12.67
N LEU A 44 -20.28 -1.52 -13.24
CA LEU A 44 -20.66 -2.53 -14.23
C LEU A 44 -21.64 -3.56 -13.64
N SER A 45 -21.33 -4.12 -12.47
CA SER A 45 -22.22 -5.09 -11.79
C SER A 45 -23.61 -4.51 -11.51
N LYS A 46 -23.69 -3.24 -11.11
CA LYS A 46 -24.96 -2.53 -10.90
C LYS A 46 -25.74 -2.36 -12.20
N LEU A 47 -25.08 -1.94 -13.28
CA LEU A 47 -25.70 -1.78 -14.60
C LEU A 47 -26.18 -3.10 -15.18
N THR A 48 -25.38 -4.18 -15.07
CA THR A 48 -25.79 -5.53 -15.47
C THR A 48 -26.97 -6.03 -14.65
N ALA A 49 -27.00 -5.81 -13.34
CA ALA A 49 -28.15 -6.18 -12.51
C ALA A 49 -29.42 -5.41 -12.91
N GLN A 50 -29.32 -4.11 -13.18
CA GLN A 50 -30.44 -3.30 -13.66
C GLN A 50 -30.95 -3.78 -15.03
N ALA A 51 -30.05 -4.03 -15.99
CA ALA A 51 -30.39 -4.56 -17.31
C ALA A 51 -31.07 -5.95 -17.22
N ASN A 52 -30.64 -6.78 -16.28
CA ASN A 52 -31.21 -8.11 -16.01
C ASN A 52 -32.43 -8.07 -15.07
N GLY A 53 -33.01 -6.89 -14.80
CA GLY A 53 -34.19 -6.74 -13.93
C GLY A 53 -33.99 -7.17 -12.47
N THR A 54 -32.74 -7.36 -12.03
CA THR A 54 -32.41 -7.87 -10.70
C THR A 54 -32.41 -6.72 -9.68
N PRO A 55 -33.24 -6.77 -8.63
CA PRO A 55 -33.30 -5.70 -7.64
C PRO A 55 -32.00 -5.62 -6.83
N LEU A 56 -31.23 -4.56 -7.05
CA LEU A 56 -30.06 -4.25 -6.24
C LEU A 56 -30.48 -3.94 -4.79
N ARG A 57 -29.84 -4.60 -3.82
CA ARG A 57 -29.87 -4.14 -2.42
C ARG A 57 -29.02 -2.87 -2.28
N GLY A 58 -29.57 -1.75 -2.74
CA GLY A 58 -29.04 -0.41 -2.48
C GLY A 58 -29.06 -0.13 -0.98
N THR A 59 -27.98 -0.48 -0.29
CA THR A 59 -27.73 -0.02 1.08
C THR A 59 -27.09 1.35 0.98
N ASP A 60 -27.94 2.36 0.77
CA ASP A 60 -27.55 3.77 0.67
C ASP A 60 -27.12 4.31 2.03
N TYR A 61 -25.88 4.01 2.38
CA TYR A 61 -25.20 4.52 3.56
C TYR A 61 -25.02 6.04 3.42
N PHE A 62 -25.67 6.81 4.30
CA PHE A 62 -25.71 8.28 4.21
C PHE A 62 -24.30 8.91 4.25
N TYR A 63 -23.45 8.38 5.13
CA TYR A 63 -22.06 8.82 5.27
C TYR A 63 -21.24 8.52 4.01
N LYS A 64 -21.54 7.41 3.31
CA LYS A 64 -20.93 7.07 2.03
C LYS A 64 -21.29 8.11 0.97
N ARG A 65 -22.59 8.38 0.76
CA ARG A 65 -23.05 9.40 -0.21
C ARG A 65 -22.47 10.78 0.06
N PHE A 66 -22.25 11.13 1.33
CA PHE A 66 -21.58 12.36 1.74
C PHE A 66 -20.11 12.40 1.31
N LEU A 67 -19.35 11.32 1.55
CA LEU A 67 -17.96 11.20 1.11
C LEU A 67 -17.82 11.05 -0.41
N ASP A 68 -18.65 10.24 -1.08
CA ASP A 68 -18.70 10.10 -2.54
C ASP A 68 -18.89 11.48 -3.19
N ARG A 69 -19.84 12.29 -2.69
CA ARG A 69 -20.07 13.68 -3.16
C ARG A 69 -18.87 14.59 -2.91
N ALA A 70 -18.13 14.39 -1.82
CA ALA A 70 -16.90 15.12 -1.54
C ALA A 70 -15.74 14.72 -2.44
N ASN A 71 -15.69 13.46 -2.85
CA ASN A 71 -14.62 12.89 -3.65
C ASN A 71 -14.82 13.16 -5.16
N SER A 72 -16.08 13.22 -5.64
CA SER A 72 -16.43 13.47 -7.05
C SER A 72 -16.82 14.92 -7.39
N GLY A 73 -17.04 15.79 -6.40
CA GLY A 73 -17.50 17.16 -6.63
C GLY A 73 -16.37 18.17 -6.88
N PRO A 74 -16.67 19.36 -7.48
CA PRO A 74 -15.70 20.45 -7.55
C PRO A 74 -15.23 20.82 -6.14
N GLN A 75 -13.94 20.64 -5.87
CA GLN A 75 -13.36 20.58 -4.51
C GLN A 75 -13.55 21.85 -3.66
N LYS A 76 -13.97 22.97 -4.25
CA LYS A 76 -14.33 24.23 -3.56
C LYS A 76 -15.68 24.18 -2.84
N THR A 77 -16.46 23.10 -2.95
CA THR A 77 -17.86 23.05 -2.50
C THR A 77 -18.08 22.57 -1.06
N LEU A 78 -17.08 21.99 -0.38
CA LEU A 78 -17.24 21.43 0.98
C LEU A 78 -16.13 21.93 1.94
N PRO A 79 -16.26 23.17 2.46
CA PRO A 79 -15.18 23.84 3.19
C PRO A 79 -14.77 23.15 4.50
N PHE A 80 -15.67 22.37 5.10
CA PHE A 80 -15.45 21.66 6.35
C PHE A 80 -14.42 20.52 6.25
N LEU A 81 -14.17 19.96 5.05
CA LEU A 81 -13.13 18.94 4.83
C LEU A 81 -11.72 19.52 4.56
N HIS A 82 -11.57 20.83 4.36
CA HIS A 82 -10.25 21.43 4.06
C HIS A 82 -9.21 21.32 5.19
N HIS A 83 -9.65 20.99 6.41
CA HIS A 83 -8.77 20.79 7.56
C HIS A 83 -8.43 19.33 7.81
N LEU A 84 -9.10 18.38 7.14
CA LEU A 84 -8.98 16.95 7.40
C LEU A 84 -7.65 16.40 6.90
N ARG A 85 -6.66 16.28 7.78
CA ARG A 85 -5.31 15.80 7.45
C ARG A 85 -5.10 14.31 7.70
N GLN A 86 -5.88 13.71 8.60
CA GLN A 86 -5.68 12.33 9.03
C GLN A 86 -6.97 11.53 8.92
N VAL A 87 -6.90 10.33 8.33
CA VAL A 87 -8.01 9.38 8.29
C VAL A 87 -7.55 8.07 8.91
N ARG A 88 -8.28 7.55 9.91
CA ARG A 88 -8.07 6.21 10.45
C ARG A 88 -9.27 5.32 10.15
N PHE A 89 -9.02 4.29 9.36
CA PHE A 89 -9.95 3.19 9.15
C PHE A 89 -9.94 2.29 10.39
N LEU A 90 -11.11 2.11 10.99
CA LEU A 90 -11.35 1.19 12.09
C LEU A 90 -11.83 -0.14 11.52
N VAL A 91 -11.55 -1.24 12.22
CA VAL A 91 -12.25 -2.52 12.00
C VAL A 91 -13.69 -2.45 12.52
N ASP A 92 -14.60 -3.22 11.93
CA ASP A 92 -15.98 -3.32 12.42
C ASP A 92 -16.04 -4.30 13.62
N PRO A 93 -16.31 -3.82 14.85
CA PRO A 93 -16.27 -4.66 16.06
C PRO A 93 -17.34 -5.75 16.09
N ASP A 94 -18.40 -5.64 15.29
CA ASP A 94 -19.51 -6.59 15.26
C ASP A 94 -19.28 -7.71 14.23
N THR A 95 -18.21 -7.61 13.42
CA THR A 95 -17.81 -8.66 12.48
C THR A 95 -17.26 -9.87 13.23
N ARG A 96 -17.94 -11.01 13.11
CA ARG A 96 -17.46 -12.29 13.64
C ARG A 96 -16.26 -12.77 12.83
N ILE A 97 -15.08 -12.66 13.44
CA ILE A 97 -13.85 -13.26 12.94
C ILE A 97 -13.95 -14.79 13.17
N ASN A 98 -13.74 -15.59 12.12
CA ASN A 98 -13.68 -17.04 12.26
C ASN A 98 -12.47 -17.44 13.12
N GLN A 99 -12.56 -18.54 13.86
CA GLN A 99 -11.47 -19.04 14.73
C GLN A 99 -10.12 -19.26 14.01
N TRP A 100 -10.15 -19.41 12.68
CA TRP A 100 -8.98 -19.60 11.82
C TRP A 100 -8.34 -18.29 11.31
N TYR A 101 -8.93 -17.13 11.60
CA TYR A 101 -8.44 -15.82 11.16
C TYR A 101 -7.86 -15.05 12.35
N TYR A 102 -6.59 -14.66 12.24
CA TYR A 102 -5.91 -13.81 13.24
C TYR A 102 -6.32 -12.32 13.17
N TYR A 103 -6.87 -11.90 12.03
CA TYR A 103 -7.24 -10.51 11.72
C TYR A 103 -8.58 -10.47 10.98
N GLN A 104 -9.17 -9.28 10.84
CA GLN A 104 -10.50 -9.13 10.24
C GLN A 104 -10.43 -8.97 8.71
N PRO A 105 -11.18 -9.76 7.90
CA PRO A 105 -11.32 -9.51 6.46
C PRO A 105 -11.85 -8.10 6.18
N TYR A 106 -11.10 -7.32 5.40
CA TYR A 106 -11.34 -5.89 5.24
C TYR A 106 -11.24 -5.44 3.78
N ASP A 107 -12.23 -4.67 3.32
CA ASP A 107 -12.22 -4.05 1.99
C ASP A 107 -11.50 -2.69 2.04
N LEU A 108 -10.16 -2.73 2.06
CA LEU A 108 -9.35 -1.52 2.12
C LEU A 108 -9.53 -0.64 0.88
N TYR A 109 -9.63 -1.23 -0.32
CA TYR A 109 -9.93 -0.49 -1.56
C TYR A 109 -11.25 0.29 -1.47
N GLY A 110 -12.33 -0.36 -1.02
CA GLY A 110 -13.63 0.29 -0.85
C GLY A 110 -13.57 1.53 0.05
N ASN A 111 -12.72 1.51 1.08
CA ASN A 111 -12.55 2.65 1.99
C ASN A 111 -11.58 3.72 1.44
N LEU A 112 -10.51 3.34 0.73
CA LEU A 112 -9.65 4.29 0.01
C LEU A 112 -10.44 5.04 -1.09
N ASN A 113 -11.35 4.35 -1.77
CA ASN A 113 -12.21 4.93 -2.80
C ASN A 113 -13.10 6.08 -2.28
N LEU A 114 -13.37 6.14 -0.96
CA LEU A 114 -14.15 7.22 -0.32
C LEU A 114 -13.33 8.49 0.00
N VAL A 115 -12.01 8.39 0.08
CA VAL A 115 -11.16 9.46 0.64
C VAL A 115 -9.99 9.91 -0.24
N HIS A 116 -9.64 9.16 -1.28
CA HIS A 116 -8.39 9.37 -2.02
C HIS A 116 -8.31 10.75 -2.74
N ARG A 117 -9.42 11.35 -3.21
CA ARG A 117 -9.41 12.68 -3.87
C ARG A 117 -9.64 13.84 -2.88
N LEU A 118 -9.74 13.58 -1.56
CA LEU A 118 -9.85 14.63 -0.55
C LEU A 118 -8.52 15.39 -0.40
N LEU A 119 -8.48 16.63 -0.89
CA LEU A 119 -7.25 17.46 -0.98
C LEU A 119 -6.44 17.61 0.32
N ALA A 120 -7.09 17.65 1.47
CA ALA A 120 -6.45 17.96 2.74
C ALA A 120 -5.80 16.74 3.40
N VAL A 121 -6.21 15.53 3.03
CA VAL A 121 -5.79 14.28 3.67
C VAL A 121 -4.33 14.03 3.34
N LYS A 122 -3.51 13.84 4.37
CA LYS A 122 -2.08 13.53 4.26
C LYS A 122 -1.77 12.09 4.67
N SER A 123 -2.33 11.63 5.79
CA SER A 123 -2.05 10.30 6.32
C SER A 123 -3.32 9.45 6.42
N ILE A 124 -3.26 8.23 5.88
CA ILE A 124 -4.24 7.17 6.12
C ILE A 124 -3.63 6.16 7.11
N ARG A 125 -4.44 5.65 8.04
CA ARG A 125 -4.03 4.56 8.94
C ARG A 125 -5.08 3.47 8.98
N VAL A 126 -4.63 2.21 8.99
CA VAL A 126 -5.45 1.04 9.29
C VAL A 126 -4.65 0.04 10.13
N ASP A 127 -5.33 -0.67 11.02
CA ASP A 127 -4.74 -1.65 11.93
C ASP A 127 -5.61 -2.92 11.97
N ALA A 128 -5.02 -4.10 12.22
CA ALA A 128 -5.74 -5.36 12.51
C ALA A 128 -6.58 -5.98 11.36
N ILE A 129 -6.15 -5.80 10.09
CA ILE A 129 -6.90 -6.27 8.91
C ILE A 129 -6.24 -7.44 8.17
N MET A 130 -7.04 -8.17 7.39
CA MET A 130 -6.57 -9.08 6.35
C MET A 130 -7.33 -8.91 5.04
N SER A 131 -6.77 -9.40 3.93
CA SER A 131 -7.40 -9.31 2.62
C SER A 131 -8.78 -9.97 2.57
N THR A 132 -9.75 -9.28 1.98
CA THR A 132 -11.07 -9.83 1.66
C THR A 132 -11.02 -10.68 0.38
N GLN A 133 -11.73 -11.81 0.38
CA GLN A 133 -11.95 -12.63 -0.83
C GLN A 133 -12.74 -11.90 -1.92
N ARG A 134 -13.47 -10.85 -1.55
CA ARG A 134 -14.25 -10.01 -2.46
C ARG A 134 -13.92 -8.55 -2.16
N PRO A 135 -12.93 -7.98 -2.84
CA PRO A 135 -12.62 -6.56 -2.72
C PRO A 135 -13.57 -5.71 -3.57
N SER A 136 -13.66 -4.42 -3.25
CA SER A 136 -14.14 -3.42 -4.22
C SER A 136 -13.14 -3.26 -5.37
N THR A 137 -13.48 -2.47 -6.39
CA THR A 137 -12.52 -2.11 -7.45
C THR A 137 -11.32 -1.39 -6.85
N GLU A 138 -10.10 -1.77 -7.24
CA GLU A 138 -8.87 -1.10 -6.80
C GLU A 138 -8.84 0.38 -7.23
N PRO A 139 -8.25 1.30 -6.44
CA PRO A 139 -8.17 2.71 -6.82
C PRO A 139 -7.27 2.92 -8.04
N PRO A 140 -7.46 3.99 -8.84
CA PRO A 140 -6.57 4.28 -9.96
C PRO A 140 -5.14 4.60 -9.53
N PRO A 141 -4.12 4.29 -10.35
CA PRO A 141 -2.74 4.67 -10.05
C PRO A 141 -2.58 6.19 -10.01
N ARG A 142 -1.81 6.69 -9.05
CA ARG A 142 -1.51 8.13 -8.85
C ARG A 142 -2.76 9.03 -8.78
N SER A 143 -3.93 8.53 -8.37
CA SER A 143 -5.14 9.35 -8.17
C SER A 143 -5.19 10.00 -6.78
N ALA A 144 -4.55 9.39 -5.79
CA ALA A 144 -4.72 9.75 -4.39
C ALA A 144 -3.88 10.94 -3.93
N ASN A 145 -4.50 11.84 -3.17
CA ASN A 145 -3.90 13.06 -2.65
C ASN A 145 -3.17 12.88 -1.30
N TYR A 146 -3.40 11.77 -0.60
CA TYR A 146 -2.65 11.44 0.62
C TYR A 146 -1.20 11.06 0.29
N THR A 147 -0.29 11.24 1.25
CA THR A 147 1.17 11.04 1.09
C THR A 147 1.73 9.87 1.91
N SER A 148 1.06 9.54 3.01
CA SER A 148 1.45 8.48 3.93
C SER A 148 0.30 7.50 4.12
N ILE A 149 0.60 6.20 4.12
CA ILE A 149 -0.32 5.17 4.55
C ILE A 149 0.36 4.22 5.55
N THR A 150 -0.17 4.17 6.76
CA THR A 150 0.33 3.29 7.82
C THR A 150 -0.59 2.08 7.98
N ILE A 151 -0.06 0.90 7.71
CA ILE A 151 -0.74 -0.39 7.91
C ILE A 151 -0.02 -1.12 9.04
N ARG A 152 -0.72 -1.50 10.11
CA ARG A 152 -0.11 -2.18 11.28
C ARG A 152 -0.82 -3.46 11.64
N ASN A 153 -0.07 -4.43 12.19
CA ASN A 153 -0.59 -5.69 12.73
C ASN A 153 -1.63 -6.30 11.79
N SER A 154 -1.28 -6.56 10.52
CA SER A 154 -2.22 -6.92 9.46
C SER A 154 -1.61 -7.98 8.56
N ASN A 155 -2.43 -8.89 8.03
CA ASN A 155 -2.01 -9.92 7.07
C ASN A 155 -2.68 -9.65 5.72
N ILE A 156 -2.04 -8.82 4.90
CA ILE A 156 -2.58 -8.36 3.62
C ILE A 156 -1.79 -9.02 2.49
N ASP A 157 -2.53 -9.62 1.56
CA ASP A 157 -2.03 -10.14 0.30
C ASP A 157 -1.18 -9.09 -0.46
N TYR A 158 -0.06 -9.52 -1.02
CA TYR A 158 0.92 -8.60 -1.60
C TYR A 158 0.39 -7.84 -2.82
N HIS A 159 -0.44 -8.45 -3.68
CA HIS A 159 -1.06 -7.75 -4.79
C HIS A 159 -1.95 -6.60 -4.29
N TYR A 160 -2.60 -6.81 -3.14
CA TYR A 160 -3.41 -5.78 -2.49
C TYR A 160 -2.58 -4.57 -2.08
N LEU A 161 -1.43 -4.80 -1.44
CA LEU A 161 -0.52 -3.73 -1.02
C LEU A 161 0.00 -2.94 -2.23
N VAL A 162 0.44 -3.64 -3.29
CA VAL A 162 0.96 -3.02 -4.52
C VAL A 162 -0.02 -1.99 -5.09
N ARG A 163 -1.29 -2.35 -5.25
CA ARG A 163 -2.30 -1.43 -5.83
C ARG A 163 -2.62 -0.24 -4.93
N VAL A 164 -2.57 -0.42 -3.61
CA VAL A 164 -2.70 0.69 -2.66
C VAL A 164 -1.55 1.68 -2.84
N ILE A 165 -0.32 1.19 -2.95
CA ILE A 165 0.90 1.98 -3.07
C ILE A 165 0.99 2.70 -4.42
N GLU A 166 0.59 2.03 -5.50
CA GLU A 166 0.46 2.63 -6.84
C GLU A 166 -0.60 3.75 -6.87
N SER A 167 -1.64 3.71 -6.02
CA SER A 167 -2.67 4.75 -6.00
C SER A 167 -2.19 6.10 -5.45
N VAL A 168 -1.16 6.10 -4.60
CA VAL A 168 -0.59 7.30 -3.97
C VAL A 168 0.07 8.18 -5.03
N LYS A 169 -0.07 9.52 -4.94
CA LYS A 169 0.67 10.45 -5.83
C LYS A 169 2.11 10.67 -5.42
N TRP A 170 2.38 10.68 -4.11
CA TRP A 170 3.68 10.94 -3.50
C TRP A 170 3.79 10.05 -2.27
N LEU A 171 4.62 9.02 -2.29
CA LEU A 171 4.70 8.07 -1.18
C LEU A 171 5.86 8.39 -0.23
N GLU A 172 5.60 8.30 1.08
CA GLU A 172 6.60 8.45 2.14
C GLU A 172 7.14 7.12 2.72
N GLU A 173 6.39 5.98 2.68
CA GLU A 173 6.75 4.64 3.27
C GLU A 173 5.95 3.45 2.59
N SER A 174 6.53 2.24 2.32
CA SER A 174 5.82 0.92 2.03
C SER A 174 6.76 -0.31 1.79
N THR A 175 6.29 -1.60 1.72
CA THR A 175 7.02 -2.92 1.84
C THR A 175 7.04 -3.93 0.62
N PRO A 176 8.17 -4.60 0.27
CA PRO A 176 8.62 -5.09 -1.07
C PRO A 176 7.87 -6.33 -1.66
N ASP A 177 8.11 -6.92 -2.86
CA ASP A 177 9.09 -6.75 -3.98
C ASP A 177 8.46 -6.14 -5.25
N HIS A 178 7.26 -6.55 -5.66
CA HIS A 178 6.44 -5.74 -6.57
C HIS A 178 6.20 -4.34 -6.01
N VAL A 179 6.12 -4.27 -4.68
CA VAL A 179 6.15 -3.00 -3.97
C VAL A 179 7.50 -2.33 -4.07
N PHE A 180 8.64 -3.02 -4.20
CA PHE A 180 9.89 -2.34 -4.54
C PHE A 180 9.83 -1.69 -5.92
N ARG A 181 9.21 -2.33 -6.91
CA ARG A 181 8.89 -1.68 -8.20
C ARG A 181 7.93 -0.49 -8.03
N ALA A 182 6.91 -0.60 -7.18
CA ALA A 182 5.99 0.50 -6.88
C ALA A 182 6.62 1.64 -6.04
N LEU A 183 7.57 1.33 -5.16
CA LEU A 183 8.41 2.28 -4.41
C LEU A 183 9.33 3.04 -5.35
N LEU A 184 9.89 2.37 -6.37
CA LEU A 184 10.70 3.01 -7.41
C LEU A 184 9.89 3.99 -8.27
N LEU A 185 8.58 3.79 -8.46
CA LEU A 185 7.69 4.81 -9.07
C LEU A 185 7.62 6.10 -8.23
N HIS A 186 7.98 6.01 -6.94
CA HIS A 186 8.02 7.07 -5.93
C HIS A 186 9.45 7.41 -5.46
N ALA A 187 10.49 6.97 -6.18
CA ALA A 187 11.89 7.20 -5.81
C ALA A 187 12.24 8.70 -5.60
N GLY A 188 11.50 9.60 -6.27
CA GLY A 188 11.61 11.05 -6.12
C GLY A 188 10.88 11.66 -4.91
N SER A 189 10.06 10.90 -4.17
CA SER A 189 9.38 11.38 -2.95
C SER A 189 9.68 10.57 -1.69
N LEU A 190 10.14 9.32 -1.85
CA LEU A 190 10.39 8.42 -0.74
C LEU A 190 11.58 8.91 0.11
N VAL A 191 11.33 9.18 1.40
CA VAL A 191 12.35 9.67 2.35
C VAL A 191 12.69 8.63 3.41
N HIS A 192 11.74 7.78 3.78
CA HIS A 192 11.87 6.76 4.81
C HIS A 192 11.39 5.42 4.25
N LEU A 193 12.17 4.36 4.45
CA LEU A 193 11.81 3.03 3.98
C LEU A 193 12.10 2.02 5.08
N ASP A 194 11.05 1.47 5.69
CA ASP A 194 11.15 0.55 6.82
C ASP A 194 10.41 -0.77 6.52
N LEU A 195 11.17 -1.84 6.27
CA LEU A 195 10.67 -3.16 5.87
C LEU A 195 11.22 -4.26 6.79
N ASP A 196 10.39 -4.70 7.72
CA ASP A 196 10.57 -5.96 8.45
C ASP A 196 9.56 -7.00 7.95
N VAL A 197 9.88 -7.63 6.81
CA VAL A 197 9.02 -8.65 6.17
C VAL A 197 9.68 -10.03 6.08
N GLU A 198 10.92 -10.19 6.55
CA GLU A 198 11.72 -11.41 6.31
C GLU A 198 11.14 -12.66 6.97
N ALA A 199 10.48 -12.51 8.12
CA ALA A 199 9.82 -13.62 8.80
C ALA A 199 8.64 -14.20 7.99
N GLU A 200 8.02 -13.39 7.13
CA GLU A 200 6.81 -13.73 6.36
C GLU A 200 7.09 -13.91 4.87
N THR A 201 8.31 -13.60 4.39
CA THR A 201 8.66 -13.70 2.97
C THR A 201 9.49 -14.96 2.70
N PRO A 202 9.04 -15.89 1.83
CA PRO A 202 9.78 -17.10 1.51
C PRO A 202 11.08 -16.78 0.73
N LEU A 203 12.18 -16.64 1.48
CA LEU A 203 13.50 -16.25 0.95
C LEU A 203 13.98 -17.08 -0.27
N PRO A 204 13.74 -18.41 -0.38
CA PRO A 204 14.09 -19.16 -1.58
C PRO A 204 13.42 -18.62 -2.87
N GLU A 205 12.16 -18.18 -2.77
CA GLU A 205 11.38 -17.66 -3.90
C GLU A 205 11.85 -16.26 -4.34
N ILE A 206 12.40 -15.47 -3.41
CA ILE A 206 13.03 -14.18 -3.70
C ILE A 206 14.35 -14.39 -4.47
N PHE A 207 15.20 -15.29 -3.97
CA PHE A 207 16.57 -15.44 -4.45
C PHE A 207 16.68 -16.29 -5.72
N ASP A 208 15.88 -17.34 -5.88
CA ASP A 208 15.81 -18.08 -7.14
C ASP A 208 15.03 -17.27 -8.19
N SER A 209 15.66 -16.95 -9.33
CA SER A 209 15.01 -16.18 -10.40
C SER A 209 13.94 -16.97 -11.15
N THR A 210 13.96 -18.31 -11.09
CA THR A 210 12.97 -19.19 -11.71
C THR A 210 11.73 -19.35 -10.83
N LEU A 211 11.89 -19.58 -9.52
CA LEU A 211 10.78 -19.54 -8.56
C LEU A 211 10.22 -18.12 -8.48
N GLY A 212 11.07 -17.09 -8.41
CA GLY A 212 10.63 -15.70 -8.44
C GLY A 212 9.85 -15.34 -9.70
N GLN A 213 10.13 -15.97 -10.85
CA GLN A 213 9.28 -15.83 -12.05
C GLN A 213 7.96 -16.61 -11.96
N GLN A 214 7.86 -17.68 -11.19
CA GLN A 214 6.61 -18.41 -10.98
C GLN A 214 5.70 -17.75 -9.94
N PHE A 215 6.26 -17.18 -8.87
CA PHE A 215 5.53 -16.51 -7.79
C PHE A 215 5.29 -15.02 -8.07
N PHE A 216 6.27 -14.30 -8.64
CA PHE A 216 6.16 -12.88 -8.96
C PHE A 216 6.04 -12.61 -10.47
N GLY A 217 6.68 -13.42 -11.32
CA GLY A 217 6.64 -13.24 -12.78
C GLY A 217 5.35 -13.68 -13.47
N ASN A 218 4.53 -14.53 -12.84
CA ASN A 218 3.18 -14.86 -13.31
C ASN A 218 2.20 -13.72 -13.04
N SER A 219 2.38 -12.61 -13.77
CA SER A 219 1.30 -11.66 -14.01
C SER A 219 0.26 -12.25 -14.99
N GLU A 220 -0.39 -13.35 -14.56
CA GLU A 220 -1.78 -13.62 -14.98
C GLU A 220 -2.75 -12.53 -14.49
N ASP A 221 -2.27 -11.62 -13.62
CA ASP A 221 -2.65 -10.21 -13.69
C ASP A 221 -2.18 -9.58 -15.02
N ARG A 222 -2.74 -10.10 -16.13
CA ARG A 222 -3.12 -9.32 -17.31
C ARG A 222 -4.19 -8.34 -16.89
N SER A 223 -3.74 -7.42 -16.05
CA SER A 223 -4.36 -6.20 -15.58
C SER A 223 -5.83 -6.35 -15.23
N ARG A 224 -6.14 -6.45 -13.93
CA ARG A 224 -7.46 -6.06 -13.39
C ARG A 224 -7.91 -4.69 -13.94
N ARG A 225 -6.95 -3.80 -14.24
CA ARG A 225 -7.20 -2.50 -14.89
C ARG A 225 -7.61 -2.58 -16.36
N SER A 226 -7.28 -3.66 -17.07
CA SER A 226 -7.76 -3.94 -18.42
C SER A 226 -9.16 -4.56 -18.45
N GLN A 227 -9.68 -5.02 -17.31
CA GLN A 227 -11.04 -5.55 -17.24
C GLN A 227 -12.07 -4.43 -17.47
N PRO A 228 -13.17 -4.69 -18.21
CA PRO A 228 -14.21 -3.69 -18.46
C PRO A 228 -14.80 -3.08 -17.18
N ALA A 229 -14.87 -3.85 -16.09
CA ALA A 229 -15.36 -3.38 -14.80
C ALA A 229 -14.53 -2.21 -14.24
N TYR A 230 -13.20 -2.30 -14.32
CA TYR A 230 -12.31 -1.23 -13.85
C TYR A 230 -12.37 0.00 -14.76
N GLN A 231 -12.31 -0.21 -16.08
CA GLN A 231 -12.38 0.87 -17.07
C GLN A 231 -13.69 1.66 -16.93
N GLN A 232 -14.81 0.98 -16.64
CA GLN A 232 -16.09 1.64 -16.39
C GLN A 232 -16.20 2.26 -14.99
N GLU A 233 -15.54 1.68 -13.97
CA GLU A 233 -15.50 2.28 -12.62
C GLU A 233 -14.80 3.64 -12.65
N TRP A 234 -13.69 3.74 -13.38
CA TRP A 234 -12.77 4.88 -13.32
C TRP A 234 -12.68 5.71 -14.61
N ALA A 235 -13.64 5.57 -15.53
CA ALA A 235 -13.63 6.19 -16.85
C ALA A 235 -13.32 7.69 -16.86
N ASP A 236 -13.83 8.44 -15.87
CA ASP A 236 -13.62 9.89 -15.74
C ASP A 236 -12.21 10.21 -15.25
N GLU A 237 -11.68 9.43 -14.30
CA GLU A 237 -10.39 9.68 -13.64
C GLU A 237 -9.20 9.23 -14.49
N LEU A 238 -9.36 8.13 -15.24
CA LEU A 238 -8.34 7.64 -16.18
C LEU A 238 -8.07 8.63 -17.32
N GLN A 239 -9.01 9.54 -17.62
CA GLN A 239 -8.81 10.65 -18.58
C GLN A 239 -8.04 11.83 -17.97
N GLU A 240 -8.07 12.02 -16.64
CA GLU A 240 -7.33 13.07 -15.93
C GLU A 240 -5.86 12.69 -15.65
N LEU A 241 -5.52 11.39 -15.70
CA LEU A 241 -4.17 10.91 -15.41
C LEU A 241 -3.19 11.22 -16.55
N PRO A 242 -1.92 11.58 -16.25
CA PRO A 242 -0.89 11.68 -17.27
C PRO A 242 -0.70 10.34 -17.99
N LEU A 243 -0.62 10.35 -19.32
CA LEU A 243 -0.27 9.13 -20.08
C LEU A 243 1.02 8.55 -19.51
N GLU A 244 0.99 7.27 -19.14
CA GLU A 244 2.21 6.52 -18.89
C GLU A 244 3.03 6.46 -20.18
N GLN A 245 4.09 7.24 -20.24
CA GLN A 245 5.08 7.13 -21.30
C GLN A 245 5.66 5.72 -21.21
N GLY A 246 5.50 4.93 -22.28
CA GLY A 246 6.04 3.58 -22.42
C GLY A 246 7.57 3.59 -22.47
N GLY A 247 8.20 3.89 -21.34
CA GLY A 247 9.64 3.82 -21.11
C GLY A 247 10.01 2.48 -20.50
N GLN A 248 11.24 2.05 -20.78
CA GLN A 248 11.84 0.88 -20.11
C GLN A 248 11.76 1.07 -18.59
N SER A 249 11.36 0.02 -17.86
CA SER A 249 11.34 0.04 -16.41
C SER A 249 12.70 0.50 -15.88
N PRO A 250 12.76 1.53 -15.01
CA PRO A 250 14.03 2.02 -14.49
C PRO A 250 14.76 0.91 -13.73
N PRO A 251 16.10 0.90 -13.74
CA PRO A 251 16.90 -0.17 -13.15
C PRO A 251 16.57 -0.36 -11.67
N CYS A 252 16.12 -1.55 -11.32
CA CYS A 252 15.40 -1.79 -10.08
C CYS A 252 16.37 -2.07 -8.91
N SER A 253 17.03 -1.03 -8.39
CA SER A 253 18.04 -1.11 -7.32
C SER A 253 17.82 -0.07 -6.21
N LEU A 254 18.32 -0.34 -5.00
CA LEU A 254 18.27 0.59 -3.85
C LEU A 254 18.95 1.94 -4.14
N HIS A 255 20.03 1.96 -4.92
CA HIS A 255 20.70 3.18 -5.37
C HIS A 255 19.77 4.13 -6.15
N GLY A 256 18.72 3.61 -6.80
CA GLY A 256 17.71 4.41 -7.50
C GLY A 256 16.85 5.28 -6.57
N LEU A 257 16.77 4.96 -5.27
CA LEU A 257 15.96 5.68 -4.28
C LEU A 257 16.67 6.94 -3.75
N THR A 258 17.00 7.85 -4.66
CA THR A 258 17.92 8.98 -4.39
C THR A 258 17.51 9.90 -3.26
N ASN A 259 16.22 9.99 -2.89
CA ASN A 259 15.75 10.84 -1.79
C ASN A 259 15.61 10.12 -0.44
N VAL A 260 15.88 8.82 -0.35
CA VAL A 260 15.80 8.06 0.91
C VAL A 260 16.94 8.47 1.85
N LYS A 261 16.55 8.89 3.06
CA LYS A 261 17.41 9.24 4.18
C LYS A 261 17.48 8.14 5.22
N ASN A 262 16.36 7.50 5.55
CA ASN A 262 16.32 6.43 6.55
C ASN A 262 15.91 5.13 5.85
N LEU A 263 16.74 4.09 5.97
CA LEU A 263 16.50 2.76 5.44
C LEU A 263 16.58 1.75 6.58
N SER A 264 15.49 1.05 6.86
CA SER A 264 15.45 -0.11 7.74
C SER A 264 15.04 -1.32 6.93
N LEU A 265 15.90 -2.33 6.87
CA LEU A 265 15.65 -3.56 6.11
C LEU A 265 16.14 -4.78 6.89
N GLY A 266 15.46 -5.91 6.74
CA GLY A 266 16.09 -7.19 7.03
C GLY A 266 17.32 -7.45 6.14
N ILE A 267 18.27 -8.26 6.62
CA ILE A 267 19.59 -8.43 5.99
C ILE A 267 19.57 -9.21 4.66
N HIS A 268 18.71 -10.22 4.51
CA HIS A 268 18.56 -10.94 3.23
C HIS A 268 17.89 -10.04 2.19
N THR A 269 16.90 -9.26 2.60
CA THR A 269 16.14 -8.27 1.82
C THR A 269 17.04 -7.13 1.36
N LEU A 270 17.86 -6.59 2.27
CA LEU A 270 18.89 -5.60 1.96
C LEU A 270 19.86 -6.13 0.92
N TYR A 271 20.45 -7.30 1.18
CA TYR A 271 21.37 -7.95 0.24
C TYR A 271 20.73 -8.17 -1.14
N TYR A 272 19.47 -8.60 -1.16
CA TYR A 272 18.70 -8.84 -2.37
C TYR A 272 18.44 -7.56 -3.18
N LEU A 273 17.83 -6.55 -2.57
CA LEU A 273 17.45 -5.30 -3.24
C LEU A 273 18.66 -4.44 -3.64
N SER A 274 19.78 -4.56 -2.92
CA SER A 274 21.07 -3.98 -3.32
C SER A 274 21.63 -4.61 -4.60
N ARG A 275 21.40 -5.91 -4.85
CA ARG A 275 21.86 -6.57 -6.09
C ARG A 275 21.04 -6.25 -7.33
N GLY A 276 19.86 -5.68 -7.17
CA GLY A 276 18.91 -5.39 -8.24
C GLY A 276 17.89 -6.50 -8.50
N ILE A 277 16.72 -6.14 -9.05
CA ILE A 277 15.63 -7.08 -9.34
C ILE A 277 15.67 -7.55 -10.81
N SER A 278 15.39 -8.84 -11.03
CA SER A 278 15.29 -9.48 -12.35
C SER A 278 16.60 -9.40 -13.17
N ALA A 279 16.57 -8.80 -14.37
CA ALA A 279 17.68 -8.85 -15.34
C ALA A 279 18.88 -7.97 -14.94
N ASP A 280 18.70 -7.04 -14.01
CA ASP A 280 19.73 -6.12 -13.52
C ASP A 280 20.58 -6.74 -12.39
N ARG A 281 20.39 -8.03 -12.05
CA ARG A 281 21.07 -8.71 -10.93
C ARG A 281 22.59 -8.75 -11.12
N ILE A 282 23.30 -8.04 -10.26
CA ILE A 282 24.77 -8.00 -10.23
C ILE A 282 25.33 -9.32 -9.67
N ASP A 283 26.40 -9.84 -10.28
CA ASP A 283 27.03 -11.09 -9.83
C ASP A 283 27.64 -10.99 -8.41
N HIS A 284 27.66 -12.12 -7.70
CA HIS A 284 28.17 -12.22 -6.34
C HIS A 284 29.65 -11.82 -6.20
N ALA A 285 30.49 -12.06 -7.22
CA ALA A 285 31.93 -11.84 -7.14
C ALA A 285 32.32 -10.34 -7.16
N SER A 286 31.53 -9.49 -7.82
CA SER A 286 31.77 -8.05 -7.95
C SER A 286 30.91 -7.18 -7.03
N PHE A 287 29.92 -7.76 -6.36
CA PHE A 287 28.94 -7.03 -5.56
C PHE A 287 29.45 -6.59 -4.18
N ALA A 288 29.14 -5.33 -3.81
CA ALA A 288 29.24 -4.83 -2.44
C ALA A 288 27.99 -3.99 -2.07
N ILE A 289 27.35 -4.27 -0.92
CA ILE A 289 26.14 -3.55 -0.48
C ILE A 289 26.34 -2.02 -0.49
N VAL A 290 27.52 -1.56 -0.04
CA VAL A 290 27.87 -0.13 0.06
C VAL A 290 27.79 0.63 -1.26
N ASP A 291 28.05 -0.02 -2.39
CA ASP A 291 28.01 0.59 -3.73
C ASP A 291 26.59 0.72 -4.30
N HIS A 292 25.59 0.12 -3.63
CA HIS A 292 24.21 0.04 -4.10
C HIS A 292 23.18 0.57 -3.09
N LEU A 293 23.62 1.20 -2.01
CA LEU A 293 22.75 1.92 -1.07
C LEU A 293 22.29 3.28 -1.65
N PRO A 294 21.20 3.87 -1.11
CA PRO A 294 20.78 5.22 -1.48
C PRO A 294 21.89 6.26 -1.21
N PRO A 295 22.20 7.16 -2.16
CA PRO A 295 23.34 8.09 -2.03
C PRO A 295 23.14 9.21 -0.98
N ASN A 296 21.91 9.47 -0.55
CA ASN A 296 21.57 10.48 0.47
C ASN A 296 21.25 9.90 1.84
N LEU A 297 21.63 8.63 2.10
CA LEU A 297 21.29 7.92 3.32
C LEU A 297 21.93 8.55 4.57
N GLU A 298 21.12 8.81 5.58
CA GLU A 298 21.44 9.40 6.88
C GLU A 298 21.31 8.39 8.03
N ALA A 299 20.55 7.30 7.85
CA ALA A 299 20.45 6.20 8.80
C ALA A 299 20.19 4.85 8.09
N LEU A 300 20.89 3.81 8.55
CA LEU A 300 20.69 2.41 8.13
C LEU A 300 20.42 1.54 9.36
N CYS A 301 19.25 0.91 9.41
CA CYS A 301 18.91 -0.14 10.37
C CYS A 301 18.87 -1.50 9.65
N ILE A 302 19.39 -2.54 10.29
CA ILE A 302 19.44 -3.89 9.73
C ILE A 302 18.75 -4.86 10.69
N TYR A 303 17.60 -5.39 10.30
CA TYR A 303 16.84 -6.38 11.07
C TYR A 303 17.37 -7.81 10.84
N GLY A 304 17.03 -8.72 11.76
CA GLY A 304 17.31 -10.15 11.65
C GLY A 304 18.78 -10.58 11.80
N TYR A 305 19.74 -9.70 11.49
CA TYR A 305 21.16 -10.04 11.46
C TYR A 305 21.70 -10.51 12.82
N LYS A 306 22.43 -11.63 12.78
CA LYS A 306 23.28 -12.13 13.86
C LYS A 306 24.64 -12.44 13.26
N LYS A 307 25.72 -12.09 13.96
CA LYS A 307 27.09 -12.44 13.57
C LYS A 307 27.21 -13.95 13.36
N GLU A 308 27.95 -14.39 12.34
CA GLU A 308 28.15 -15.80 11.98
C GLU A 308 26.84 -16.53 11.60
N MET A 309 25.75 -15.80 11.29
CA MET A 309 24.54 -16.42 10.76
C MET A 309 24.74 -16.89 9.32
N LYS A 310 24.29 -18.11 9.05
CA LYS A 310 24.28 -18.65 7.69
C LYS A 310 23.11 -18.06 6.89
N PRO A 311 23.27 -17.85 5.56
CA PRO A 311 22.14 -17.57 4.69
C PRO A 311 21.09 -18.68 4.77
N GLN A 312 19.82 -18.30 4.72
CA GLN A 312 18.68 -19.23 4.66
C GLN A 312 18.34 -19.62 3.21
N VAL A 313 19.27 -19.37 2.30
CA VAL A 313 19.14 -19.51 0.85
C VAL A 313 20.31 -20.39 0.40
N GLU A 314 20.00 -21.51 -0.23
CA GLU A 314 21.01 -22.43 -0.74
C GLU A 314 21.87 -21.79 -1.84
N GLY A 315 23.15 -22.16 -1.89
CA GLY A 315 24.10 -21.63 -2.89
C GLY A 315 24.77 -20.30 -2.54
N LEU A 316 24.37 -19.61 -1.48
CA LEU A 316 25.11 -18.45 -0.95
C LEU A 316 26.29 -18.89 -0.07
N PRO A 317 27.45 -18.17 -0.10
CA PRO A 317 28.55 -18.43 0.84
C PRO A 317 28.12 -18.27 2.30
N GLU A 318 28.63 -19.13 3.19
CA GLU A 318 28.18 -19.15 4.60
C GLU A 318 28.46 -17.83 5.34
N ASP A 319 29.52 -17.11 4.96
CA ASP A 319 29.96 -15.84 5.55
C ASP A 319 29.53 -14.61 4.75
N VAL A 320 28.64 -14.76 3.76
CA VAL A 320 28.30 -13.69 2.80
C VAL A 320 27.85 -12.40 3.47
N PHE A 321 27.04 -12.46 4.53
CA PHE A 321 26.57 -11.28 5.24
C PHE A 321 27.66 -10.64 6.10
N ASP A 322 28.42 -11.43 6.86
CA ASP A 322 29.56 -10.95 7.66
C ASP A 322 30.62 -10.27 6.77
N GLY A 323 30.89 -10.82 5.58
CA GLY A 323 31.79 -10.23 4.59
C GLY A 323 31.27 -8.90 4.02
N GLN A 324 29.99 -8.84 3.66
CA GLN A 324 29.36 -7.63 3.13
C GLN A 324 29.24 -6.51 4.17
N LEU A 325 28.85 -6.83 5.40
CA LEU A 325 28.76 -5.86 6.49
C LEU A 325 30.15 -5.35 6.91
N ARG A 326 31.19 -6.18 6.84
CA ARG A 326 32.57 -5.75 7.06
C ARG A 326 33.04 -4.75 6.01
N LYS A 327 32.74 -4.98 4.73
CA LYS A 327 33.00 -4.00 3.65
C LYS A 327 32.22 -2.70 3.89
N LEU A 328 30.93 -2.80 4.17
CA LEU A 328 30.07 -1.64 4.46
C LEU A 328 30.61 -0.80 5.61
N LEU A 329 31.00 -1.40 6.73
CA LEU A 329 31.58 -0.69 7.88
C LEU A 329 32.95 -0.07 7.58
N ALA A 330 33.75 -0.68 6.68
CA ALA A 330 35.05 -0.14 6.29
C ALA A 330 34.96 1.01 5.27
N GLU A 331 33.88 1.05 4.47
CA GLU A 331 33.75 1.95 3.32
C GLU A 331 32.63 3.01 3.47
N LYS A 332 31.76 2.91 4.49
CA LYS A 332 30.65 3.87 4.67
C LYS A 332 31.13 5.32 4.78
N ASP A 333 32.21 5.57 5.51
CA ASP A 333 32.70 6.94 5.77
C ASP A 333 33.29 7.61 4.52
N THR A 334 33.62 6.83 3.48
CA THR A 334 34.17 7.34 2.21
C THR A 334 33.14 7.36 1.08
N LYS A 335 32.24 6.37 1.03
CA LYS A 335 31.22 6.22 -0.03
C LYS A 335 29.86 6.82 0.32
N LEU A 336 29.51 6.86 1.61
CA LEU A 336 28.20 7.29 2.12
C LEU A 336 28.40 8.39 3.16
N LEU A 337 28.84 9.56 2.69
CA LEU A 337 29.27 10.73 3.48
C LEU A 337 28.24 11.30 4.50
N ARG A 338 27.03 10.74 4.56
CA ARG A 338 25.94 11.14 5.47
C ARG A 338 25.54 10.07 6.49
N LEU A 339 26.12 8.86 6.42
CA LEU A 339 25.73 7.65 7.16
C LEU A 339 26.62 7.32 8.36
#